data_AF-A0ABD0VSQ8-F1
#
_entry.id   AF-A0ABD0VSQ8-F1
#
_cell.length_a   1.000
_cell.length_b   1.000
_cell.length_c   1.000
_cell.angle_alpha   90.00
_cell.angle_beta   90.00
_cell.angle_gamma   90.00
#
_symmetry.space_group_name_H-M   'P 1'
#
loop_
_entity.id
_entity.type
_entity.pdbx_description
1 polymer ?
#
loop_
_entity_poly.entity_id
_entity_poly.type
_entity_poly.pdbx_seq_one_letter_code
_entity_poly.pdbx_strand_id
1 'polypeptide(L)'
;MDIAMHHSEPHGGLSSPRARPSASHKPALLSSLDKPPPFLSLDLYSPPSPLLLQSSVEYGLRVCSLLRCRRCRLCSHLFTKKSGNGLSATKASFLVGRRLRQSSATAAAPRRAFSVSAEAIERPLWFPGSTPPPWLDGSLPGDFGFDPLGLGSDPESLRWNVQSELVHCRWAMLGAAGIFIPEFLTKIGILNTPSWYSAGELDYFTDTTTLFIIELILIGWAEGRRWADIIKPGCVNTDPIFPNNKLTGTDVGYPGGLWFDPLGWGSGSPEKIKELRTKEIKNGRLAMLAVIGAWFQHIYTGTGPIDNLFAHLADPGHATIFAVFYGTSSSSLLVYI
;
A
#
# COMPACT_ATOMS: atom_id res chain seq x y z
N MET A 1 -34.32 -28.07 67.81
CA MET A 1 -35.80 -28.00 67.71
C MET A 1 -36.18 -28.65 66.39
N ASP A 2 -35.96 -29.96 66.22
CA ASP A 2 -36.64 -31.11 66.91
C ASP A 2 -38.08 -31.26 66.38
N ILE A 3 -38.71 -32.42 66.08
CA ILE A 3 -38.44 -33.87 66.21
C ILE A 3 -39.50 -34.59 65.31
N ALA A 4 -39.39 -35.80 64.72
CA ALA A 4 -38.33 -36.81 64.57
C ALA A 4 -38.60 -37.80 63.40
N MET A 5 -37.57 -38.61 63.09
CA MET A 5 -37.50 -39.97 62.52
C MET A 5 -38.76 -40.76 62.09
N HIS A 6 -38.59 -41.54 61.00
CA HIS A 6 -39.02 -42.94 60.95
C HIS A 6 -37.96 -43.82 60.25
N HIS A 7 -37.52 -44.89 60.92
CA HIS A 7 -36.58 -45.90 60.40
C HIS A 7 -37.33 -47.16 59.95
N SER A 8 -36.87 -47.80 58.86
CA SER A 8 -36.73 -49.26 58.74
C SER A 8 -36.11 -49.69 57.40
N GLU A 9 -34.93 -50.32 57.43
CA GLU A 9 -34.27 -50.99 56.29
C GLU A 9 -34.54 -52.54 56.31
N PRO A 10 -33.70 -53.47 55.78
CA PRO A 10 -33.83 -53.96 54.40
C PRO A 10 -33.78 -55.51 54.23
N HIS A 11 -34.01 -55.98 53.00
CA HIS A 11 -33.59 -57.31 52.50
C HIS A 11 -33.13 -57.14 51.02
N GLY A 12 -32.14 -57.83 50.45
CA GLY A 12 -31.17 -58.83 50.95
C GLY A 12 -30.70 -59.78 49.82
N GLY A 13 -29.38 -59.90 49.58
CA GLY A 13 -28.75 -60.83 48.60
C GLY A 13 -27.93 -60.11 47.49
N LEU A 14 -26.58 -60.14 47.50
CA LEU A 14 -25.67 -61.18 46.96
C LEU A 14 -25.89 -61.48 45.45
N SER A 15 -24.88 -61.53 44.56
CA SER A 15 -23.42 -61.72 44.73
C SER A 15 -22.57 -61.15 43.58
N SER A 16 -21.28 -60.88 43.82
CA SER A 16 -20.28 -60.38 42.84
C SER A 16 -19.36 -61.51 42.29
N PRO A 17 -18.16 -61.28 41.71
CA PRO A 17 -17.89 -61.19 40.27
C PRO A 17 -17.05 -62.38 39.72
N ARG A 18 -16.73 -62.40 38.40
CA ARG A 18 -15.67 -63.30 37.88
C ARG A 18 -14.83 -62.72 36.72
N ALA A 19 -13.58 -63.19 36.67
CA ALA A 19 -12.46 -62.61 35.93
C ALA A 19 -12.23 -63.17 34.50
N ARG A 20 -11.27 -62.57 33.80
CA ARG A 20 -10.71 -62.99 32.49
C ARG A 20 -10.01 -64.37 32.57
N PRO A 21 -9.65 -64.96 31.41
CA PRO A 21 -8.21 -65.09 31.11
C PRO A 21 -7.83 -64.81 29.65
N SER A 22 -6.54 -64.96 29.33
CA SER A 22 -5.86 -64.57 28.09
C SER A 22 -5.06 -65.71 27.43
N ALA A 23 -5.03 -65.78 26.09
CA ALA A 23 -4.00 -66.40 25.22
C ALA A 23 -4.36 -66.06 23.75
N SER A 24 -3.56 -65.45 22.87
CA SER A 24 -2.17 -65.67 22.40
C SER A 24 -1.99 -66.79 21.35
N HIS A 25 -2.09 -66.45 20.05
CA HIS A 25 -1.37 -67.14 18.97
C HIS A 25 -1.09 -66.21 17.77
N LYS A 26 0.16 -66.26 17.30
CA LYS A 26 0.72 -65.89 15.98
C LYS A 26 1.56 -67.13 15.53
N PRO A 27 2.08 -67.27 14.29
CA PRO A 27 2.28 -66.26 13.23
C PRO A 27 1.96 -66.71 11.78
N ALA A 28 2.35 -65.85 10.81
CA ALA A 28 2.92 -66.14 9.48
C ALA A 28 2.17 -65.64 8.22
N LEU A 29 2.86 -64.71 7.52
CA LEU A 29 2.96 -64.53 6.07
C LEU A 29 1.68 -64.36 5.21
N LEU A 30 1.43 -63.11 4.81
CA LEU A 30 1.68 -62.71 3.41
C LEU A 30 2.01 -61.21 3.31
N SER A 31 2.89 -60.90 2.36
CA SER A 31 3.65 -59.65 2.27
C SER A 31 3.06 -58.63 1.28
N SER A 32 3.71 -57.46 1.25
CA SER A 32 3.75 -56.44 0.18
C SER A 32 2.48 -55.60 -0.09
N LEU A 33 2.50 -54.38 0.43
CA LEU A 33 2.03 -53.17 -0.28
C LEU A 33 2.78 -51.91 0.23
N ASP A 34 4.11 -51.96 0.13
CA ASP A 34 4.97 -50.78 0.26
C ASP A 34 5.07 -50.07 -1.10
N LYS A 35 4.69 -48.79 -1.16
CA LYS A 35 5.43 -47.67 -1.78
C LYS A 35 4.55 -46.43 -2.00
N PRO A 36 5.04 -45.22 -1.67
CA PRO A 36 4.42 -43.97 -2.13
C PRO A 36 4.75 -43.72 -3.62
N PRO A 37 3.81 -43.17 -4.42
CA PRO A 37 4.10 -42.69 -5.78
C PRO A 37 4.94 -41.38 -5.74
N PRO A 38 5.62 -41.03 -6.85
CA PRO A 38 6.92 -40.36 -6.76
C PRO A 38 6.89 -38.83 -6.84
N PHE A 39 7.95 -38.22 -6.28
CA PHE A 39 8.46 -36.93 -6.74
C PHE A 39 8.75 -36.99 -8.25
N LEU A 40 8.20 -36.05 -9.02
CA LEU A 40 8.66 -35.79 -10.38
C LEU A 40 8.56 -34.29 -10.69
N SER A 41 9.76 -33.69 -10.77
CA SER A 41 10.17 -32.50 -11.52
C SER A 41 9.32 -31.22 -11.49
N LEU A 42 9.97 -30.14 -11.05
CA LEU A 42 9.79 -28.83 -11.69
C LEU A 42 10.02 -28.98 -13.20
N ASP A 43 9.02 -28.67 -14.00
CA ASP A 43 9.21 -28.20 -15.37
C ASP A 43 8.94 -26.69 -15.42
N LEU A 44 9.81 -25.99 -16.16
CA LEU A 44 9.79 -24.54 -16.27
C LEU A 44 8.46 -24.03 -16.83
N TYR A 45 7.87 -23.04 -16.14
CA TYR A 45 6.90 -22.14 -16.76
C TYR A 45 7.60 -21.28 -17.82
N SER A 46 7.66 -21.79 -19.05
CA SER A 46 8.15 -21.04 -20.20
C SER A 46 7.11 -19.97 -20.57
N PRO A 47 7.50 -18.68 -20.73
CA PRO A 47 6.55 -17.61 -20.99
C PRO A 47 5.93 -17.74 -22.39
N PRO A 48 4.61 -17.48 -22.55
CA PRO A 48 4.01 -17.42 -23.87
C PRO A 48 4.59 -16.24 -24.67
N SER A 49 5.06 -16.52 -25.89
CA SER A 49 5.62 -15.53 -26.80
C SER A 49 4.53 -14.58 -27.35
N PRO A 50 4.89 -13.33 -27.74
CA PRO A 50 3.93 -12.23 -27.86
C PRO A 50 3.17 -12.23 -29.20
N LEU A 51 2.16 -13.09 -29.34
CA LEU A 51 1.33 -13.17 -30.56
C LEU A 51 -0.19 -13.05 -30.33
N LEU A 52 -0.61 -12.51 -29.19
CA LEU A 52 -2.00 -12.05 -28.96
C LEU A 52 -2.09 -10.58 -28.53
N LEU A 53 -1.11 -9.76 -28.94
CA LEU A 53 -1.14 -8.29 -28.76
C LEU A 53 -1.34 -7.50 -30.07
N GLN A 54 -1.65 -8.16 -31.18
CA GLN A 54 -1.87 -7.51 -32.49
C GLN A 54 -3.35 -7.28 -32.85
N SER A 55 -4.29 -8.04 -32.29
CA SER A 55 -5.72 -7.91 -32.62
C SER A 55 -6.41 -6.65 -32.05
N SER A 56 -5.84 -6.03 -31.02
CA SER A 56 -6.40 -4.80 -30.41
C SER A 56 -5.84 -3.50 -31.02
N VAL A 57 -4.73 -3.57 -31.78
CA VAL A 57 -4.13 -2.39 -32.43
C VAL A 57 -4.87 -2.01 -33.71
N GLU A 58 -5.46 -2.98 -34.42
CA GLU A 58 -6.24 -2.70 -35.65
C GLU A 58 -7.61 -2.04 -35.41
N TYR A 59 -8.18 -2.12 -34.21
CA TYR A 59 -9.43 -1.43 -33.87
C TYR A 59 -9.24 0.07 -33.56
N GLY A 60 -8.07 0.48 -33.06
CA GLY A 60 -7.77 1.89 -32.79
C GLY A 60 -7.59 2.75 -34.05
N LEU A 61 -7.11 2.15 -35.15
CA LEU A 61 -6.82 2.86 -36.40
C LEU A 61 -8.03 3.05 -37.34
N ARG A 62 -9.15 2.35 -37.10
CA ARG A 62 -10.37 2.48 -37.93
C ARG A 62 -11.37 3.55 -37.49
N VAL A 63 -11.15 4.23 -36.36
CA VAL A 63 -12.05 5.32 -35.88
C VAL A 63 -11.52 6.72 -36.25
N CYS A 64 -10.24 6.87 -36.57
CA CYS A 64 -9.66 8.17 -36.99
C CYS A 64 -9.91 8.56 -38.47
N SER A 65 -10.64 7.75 -39.25
CA SER A 65 -10.82 7.95 -40.70
C SER A 65 -12.11 8.67 -41.12
N LEU A 66 -13.03 8.98 -40.19
CA LEU A 66 -14.37 9.53 -40.52
C LEU A 66 -14.63 10.99 -40.14
N LEU A 67 -13.63 11.72 -39.61
CA LEU A 67 -13.75 13.16 -39.30
C LEU A 67 -12.62 13.97 -39.94
N ARG A 68 -12.67 14.15 -41.26
CA ARG A 68 -11.95 15.26 -41.91
C ARG A 68 -12.74 15.86 -43.09
N CYS A 69 -13.41 16.96 -42.76
CA CYS A 69 -13.96 18.05 -43.58
C CYS A 69 -13.90 17.91 -45.12
N ARG A 70 -15.09 17.92 -45.76
CA ARG A 70 -15.23 18.30 -47.19
C ARG A 70 -15.05 19.82 -47.37
N ARG A 71 -14.63 20.23 -48.57
CA ARG A 71 -14.26 21.62 -49.01
C ARG A 71 -12.92 22.10 -48.41
N CYS A 72 -11.97 22.66 -49.17
CA CYS A 72 -12.02 23.19 -50.55
C CYS A 72 -10.97 22.57 -51.51
N ARG A 73 -11.33 22.48 -52.80
CA ARG A 73 -10.39 22.49 -53.94
C ARG A 73 -10.00 23.97 -54.19
N LEU A 74 -8.86 24.37 -54.77
CA LEU A 74 -8.33 23.97 -56.08
C LEU A 74 -6.98 24.69 -56.34
N CYS A 75 -6.06 24.02 -57.05
CA CYS A 75 -5.04 24.54 -57.98
C CYS A 75 -4.16 25.80 -57.68
N SER A 76 -2.84 25.51 -57.60
CA SER A 76 -1.84 25.86 -58.62
C SER A 76 -1.13 27.22 -58.66
N HIS A 77 0.21 27.11 -58.57
CA HIS A 77 1.24 27.75 -59.43
C HIS A 77 1.38 29.27 -59.55
N LEU A 78 2.66 29.68 -59.46
CA LEU A 78 3.33 30.74 -60.22
C LEU A 78 2.69 32.15 -60.18
N PHE A 79 3.44 33.14 -59.70
CA PHE A 79 4.17 34.04 -60.62
C PHE A 79 5.06 35.03 -59.87
N THR A 80 6.15 35.42 -60.54
CA THR A 80 6.99 36.56 -60.17
C THR A 80 6.37 37.87 -60.65
N LYS A 81 6.36 38.94 -59.84
CA LYS A 81 6.62 40.35 -60.27
C LYS A 81 6.52 41.39 -59.14
N LYS A 82 7.69 41.91 -58.76
CA LYS A 82 8.11 43.34 -58.78
C LYS A 82 7.00 44.43 -58.94
N SER A 83 6.86 45.26 -57.91
CA SER A 83 6.55 46.71 -57.95
C SER A 83 6.79 47.29 -56.54
N GLY A 84 7.26 48.52 -56.30
CA GLY A 84 7.70 49.60 -57.17
C GLY A 84 7.86 50.91 -56.36
N ASN A 85 8.80 51.78 -56.76
CA ASN A 85 9.09 53.13 -56.22
C ASN A 85 9.62 53.19 -54.76
N GLY A 86 10.69 53.91 -54.41
CA GLY A 86 11.64 54.70 -55.19
C GLY A 86 11.73 56.15 -54.71
N LEU A 87 12.92 56.64 -54.34
CA LEU A 87 13.22 58.07 -54.22
C LEU A 87 14.73 58.37 -54.09
N SER A 88 15.13 59.41 -54.83
CA SER A 88 16.35 60.23 -54.73
C SER A 88 17.73 59.59 -54.98
N ALA A 89 18.52 60.32 -55.77
CA ALA A 89 19.89 60.01 -56.14
C ALA A 89 20.82 61.15 -55.72
N THR A 90 22.10 60.87 -55.47
CA THR A 90 23.19 61.76 -55.91
C THR A 90 24.53 61.03 -55.99
N LYS A 91 25.43 61.55 -56.82
CA LYS A 91 26.75 60.97 -57.16
C LYS A 91 27.82 61.44 -56.17
N ALA A 92 28.84 60.62 -55.93
CA ALA A 92 30.23 61.08 -55.80
C ALA A 92 31.22 59.92 -56.02
N SER A 93 32.43 60.23 -56.49
CA SER A 93 33.43 59.28 -56.96
C SER A 93 34.54 58.98 -55.94
N PHE A 94 35.19 57.82 -56.11
CA PHE A 94 36.61 57.53 -55.83
C PHE A 94 37.37 58.36 -54.78
N LEU A 95 37.78 57.71 -53.69
CA LEU A 95 39.16 57.82 -53.19
C LEU A 95 39.68 56.47 -52.66
N VAL A 96 40.98 56.27 -52.81
CA VAL A 96 41.72 55.04 -52.46
C VAL A 96 41.95 54.96 -50.94
N GLY A 97 41.68 53.80 -50.33
CA GLY A 97 41.89 53.57 -48.89
C GLY A 97 42.07 52.09 -48.54
N ARG A 98 43.14 51.79 -47.80
CA ARG A 98 43.59 50.45 -47.34
C ARG A 98 42.48 49.43 -46.99
N ARG A 99 42.66 48.18 -47.43
CA ARG A 99 41.96 47.01 -46.82
C ARG A 99 42.41 46.84 -45.37
N LEU A 100 41.53 47.11 -44.42
CA LEU A 100 41.64 46.56 -43.07
C LEU A 100 40.95 45.20 -43.02
N ARG A 101 41.67 44.17 -42.56
CA ARG A 101 41.15 42.79 -42.43
C ARG A 101 40.39 42.67 -41.11
N GLN A 102 39.13 43.08 -41.10
CA GLN A 102 38.28 43.01 -39.92
C GLN A 102 37.86 41.55 -39.66
N SER A 103 38.35 40.97 -38.56
CA SER A 103 37.91 39.66 -38.09
C SER A 103 36.50 39.78 -37.50
N SER A 104 35.51 39.15 -38.12
CA SER A 104 34.16 39.05 -37.55
C SER A 104 34.13 37.91 -36.52
N ALA A 105 34.56 38.21 -35.29
CA ALA A 105 34.22 37.37 -34.14
C ALA A 105 32.73 37.53 -33.86
N THR A 106 31.93 36.51 -34.22
CA THR A 106 30.51 36.43 -33.85
C THR A 106 30.39 36.18 -32.35
N ALA A 107 30.30 37.25 -31.56
CA ALA A 107 30.00 37.16 -30.14
C ALA A 107 28.63 36.48 -29.95
N ALA A 108 28.63 35.30 -29.33
CA ALA A 108 27.40 34.59 -29.03
C ALA A 108 26.58 35.40 -28.02
N ALA A 109 25.31 35.68 -28.36
CA ALA A 109 24.41 36.38 -27.45
C ALA A 109 24.23 35.57 -26.15
N PRO A 110 24.24 36.21 -24.97
CA PRO A 110 24.09 35.50 -23.70
C PRO A 110 22.69 34.88 -23.64
N ARG A 111 22.63 33.55 -23.76
CA ARG A 111 21.42 32.78 -23.42
C ARG A 111 21.16 32.98 -21.94
N ARG A 112 20.16 33.79 -21.59
CA ARG A 112 19.62 33.84 -20.23
C ARG A 112 19.09 32.45 -19.89
N ALA A 113 19.88 31.69 -19.13
CA ALA A 113 19.40 30.47 -18.49
C ALA A 113 18.33 30.89 -17.48
N PHE A 114 17.07 30.62 -17.80
CA PHE A 114 15.98 30.81 -16.86
C PHE A 114 16.00 29.63 -15.89
N SER A 115 16.75 29.77 -14.80
CA SER A 115 16.71 28.81 -13.70
C SER A 115 15.34 28.90 -13.04
N VAL A 116 14.45 27.97 -13.39
CA VAL A 116 13.26 27.70 -12.60
C VAL A 116 13.74 27.03 -11.31
N SER A 117 14.06 27.85 -10.30
CA SER A 117 14.04 27.35 -8.93
C SER A 117 12.59 27.02 -8.63
N ALA A 118 12.31 25.77 -8.25
CA ALA A 118 11.07 25.47 -7.58
C ALA A 118 10.95 26.43 -6.38
N GLU A 119 9.73 26.91 -6.15
CA GLU A 119 9.42 27.76 -5.01
C GLU A 119 9.49 26.89 -3.76
N ALA A 120 10.70 26.77 -3.21
CA ALA A 120 10.95 26.06 -1.97
C ALA A 120 10.33 26.85 -0.82
N ILE A 121 9.02 26.64 -0.63
CA ILE A 121 8.32 26.90 0.63
C ILE A 121 9.23 26.34 1.73
N GLU A 122 9.67 27.19 2.67
CA GLU A 122 10.47 26.75 3.81
C GLU A 122 9.71 25.66 4.57
N ARG A 123 10.09 24.41 4.30
CA ARG A 123 9.46 23.22 4.87
C ARG A 123 10.53 22.39 5.57
N PRO A 124 10.22 21.79 6.74
CA PRO A 124 11.15 20.90 7.41
C PRO A 124 11.48 19.73 6.48
N LEU A 125 12.77 19.45 6.33
CA LEU A 125 13.27 18.30 5.57
C LEU A 125 13.63 17.16 6.53
N TRP A 126 13.53 15.92 6.06
CA TRP A 126 13.91 14.73 6.82
C TRP A 126 15.39 14.74 7.23
N PHE A 127 16.25 15.29 6.38
CA PHE A 127 17.68 15.50 6.63
C PHE A 127 18.00 17.00 6.53
N PRO A 128 18.17 17.71 7.66
CA PRO A 128 18.45 19.15 7.67
C PRO A 128 19.71 19.51 6.87
N GLY A 129 19.63 20.55 6.04
CA GLY A 129 20.74 21.00 5.18
C GLY A 129 20.87 20.25 3.85
N SER A 130 20.02 19.26 3.57
CA SER A 130 19.92 18.63 2.24
C SER A 130 19.07 19.44 1.25
N THR A 131 19.25 19.20 -0.04
CA THR A 131 18.35 19.70 -1.10
C THR A 131 17.26 18.66 -1.38
N PRO A 132 15.96 19.00 -1.33
CA PRO A 132 14.89 18.06 -1.69
C PRO A 132 14.96 17.69 -3.19
N PRO A 133 14.51 16.49 -3.58
CA PRO A 133 14.51 16.09 -4.99
C PRO A 133 13.47 16.88 -5.80
N PRO A 134 13.70 17.13 -7.11
CA PRO A 134 12.86 18.04 -7.90
C PRO A 134 11.37 17.65 -8.06
N TRP A 135 11.04 16.37 -7.91
CA TRP A 135 9.65 15.87 -7.99
C TRP A 135 8.86 16.03 -6.68
N LEU A 136 9.52 16.41 -5.58
CA LEU A 136 8.88 16.73 -4.30
C LEU A 136 8.82 18.25 -4.14
N ASP A 137 7.72 18.84 -4.56
CA ASP A 137 7.47 20.30 -4.55
C ASP A 137 6.92 20.82 -3.20
N GLY A 138 6.55 19.93 -2.26
CA GLY A 138 5.91 20.30 -1.02
C GLY A 138 4.41 20.55 -1.14
N SER A 139 3.79 20.30 -2.30
CA SER A 139 2.32 20.36 -2.46
C SER A 139 1.64 19.22 -1.72
N LEU A 140 2.22 18.02 -1.78
CA LEU A 140 1.71 16.79 -1.18
C LEU A 140 1.65 16.88 0.36
N PRO A 141 0.61 16.31 1.01
CA PRO A 141 0.53 16.20 2.46
C PRO A 141 1.60 15.23 2.97
N GLY A 142 2.37 15.63 3.99
CA GLY A 142 3.45 14.80 4.54
C GLY A 142 4.75 14.74 3.71
N ASP A 143 4.97 15.68 2.79
CA ASP A 143 6.24 15.86 2.07
C ASP A 143 7.33 16.47 2.98
N PHE A 144 8.36 15.67 3.27
CA PHE A 144 9.59 16.08 3.98
C PHE A 144 10.85 15.95 3.09
N GLY A 145 10.70 15.83 1.77
CA GLY A 145 11.81 15.62 0.84
C GLY A 145 12.48 14.23 0.91
N PHE A 146 11.80 13.23 1.49
CA PHE A 146 12.34 11.87 1.67
C PHE A 146 12.04 10.99 0.45
N ASP A 147 12.96 10.93 -0.49
CA ASP A 147 13.04 9.89 -1.52
C ASP A 147 14.50 9.68 -1.96
N PRO A 148 15.35 9.07 -1.11
CA PRO A 148 16.78 8.90 -1.40
C PRO A 148 17.06 7.86 -2.51
N LEU A 149 16.07 7.03 -2.87
CA LEU A 149 16.19 5.98 -3.90
C LEU A 149 15.53 6.36 -5.24
N GLY A 150 14.80 7.48 -5.31
CA GLY A 150 14.13 7.93 -6.52
C GLY A 150 12.88 7.12 -6.91
N LEU A 151 12.22 6.48 -5.94
CA LEU A 151 11.06 5.61 -6.17
C LEU A 151 9.82 6.38 -6.65
N GLY A 152 9.76 7.69 -6.41
CA GLY A 152 8.74 8.61 -6.91
C GLY A 152 9.24 9.54 -8.01
N SER A 153 10.36 9.21 -8.67
CA SER A 153 10.98 10.10 -9.67
C SER A 153 10.11 10.32 -10.91
N ASP A 154 9.31 9.33 -11.32
CA ASP A 154 8.29 9.50 -12.34
C ASP A 154 6.91 9.86 -11.73
N PRO A 155 6.12 10.76 -12.36
CA PRO A 155 4.85 11.22 -11.79
C PRO A 155 3.76 10.14 -11.67
N GLU A 156 3.85 9.03 -12.41
CA GLU A 156 2.87 7.95 -12.37
C GLU A 156 3.11 7.05 -11.15
N SER A 157 4.35 6.60 -10.93
CA SER A 157 4.77 5.90 -9.72
C SER A 157 4.58 6.78 -8.49
N LEU A 158 4.86 8.09 -8.55
CA LEU A 158 4.58 8.99 -7.41
C LEU A 158 3.09 8.99 -7.05
N ARG A 159 2.19 9.10 -8.04
CA ARG A 159 0.74 9.03 -7.82
C ARG A 159 0.31 7.67 -7.27
N TRP A 160 0.87 6.58 -7.80
CA TRP A 160 0.60 5.21 -7.32
C TRP A 160 1.10 5.00 -5.88
N ASN A 161 2.29 5.50 -5.56
CA ASN A 161 2.92 5.40 -4.25
C ASN A 161 2.19 6.23 -3.19
N VAL A 162 1.65 7.41 -3.55
CA VAL A 162 0.77 8.19 -2.65
C VAL A 162 -0.51 7.42 -2.31
N GLN A 163 -1.15 6.77 -3.29
CA GLN A 163 -2.34 5.95 -3.03
C GLN A 163 -2.02 4.68 -2.24
N SER A 164 -0.86 4.07 -2.51
CA SER A 164 -0.35 2.92 -1.77
C SER A 164 -0.05 3.28 -0.32
N GLU A 165 0.66 4.39 -0.08
CA GLU A 165 0.95 4.89 1.26
C GLU A 165 -0.35 5.16 2.03
N LEU A 166 -1.35 5.79 1.42
CA LEU A 166 -2.65 6.05 2.06
C LEU A 166 -3.35 4.77 2.54
N VAL A 167 -3.41 3.71 1.72
CA VAL A 167 -4.08 2.47 2.15
C VAL A 167 -3.26 1.71 3.19
N HIS A 168 -1.92 1.66 3.07
CA HIS A 168 -1.07 1.03 4.09
C HIS A 168 -1.16 1.78 5.42
N CYS A 169 -1.18 3.12 5.39
CA CYS A 169 -1.42 3.97 6.56
C CYS A 169 -2.74 3.65 7.25
N ARG A 170 -3.85 3.55 6.49
CA ARG A 170 -5.19 3.27 7.03
C ARG A 170 -5.28 1.87 7.61
N TRP A 171 -4.83 0.84 6.88
CA TRP A 171 -4.80 -0.53 7.38
C TRP A 171 -3.91 -0.69 8.61
N ALA A 172 -2.74 -0.05 8.64
CA ALA A 172 -1.86 -0.09 9.80
C ALA A 172 -2.44 0.64 11.01
N MET A 173 -3.16 1.76 10.84
CA MET A 173 -3.86 2.42 11.96
C MET A 173 -4.96 1.52 12.55
N LEU A 174 -5.72 0.83 11.70
CA LEU A 174 -6.72 -0.15 12.16
C LEU A 174 -6.06 -1.36 12.85
N GLY A 175 -4.98 -1.90 12.28
CA GLY A 175 -4.21 -3.00 12.84
C GLY A 175 -3.56 -2.65 14.18
N ALA A 176 -2.91 -1.49 14.28
CA ALA A 176 -2.33 -1.00 15.53
C ALA A 176 -3.41 -0.85 16.62
N ALA A 177 -4.55 -0.22 16.29
CA ALA A 177 -5.67 -0.12 17.22
C ALA A 177 -6.19 -1.51 17.65
N GLY A 178 -6.36 -2.43 16.70
CA GLY A 178 -6.83 -3.80 16.93
C GLY A 178 -5.85 -4.70 17.69
N ILE A 179 -4.55 -4.38 17.71
CA ILE A 179 -3.53 -5.07 18.51
C ILE A 179 -3.44 -4.44 19.90
N PHE A 180 -3.09 -3.16 19.99
CA PHE A 180 -2.73 -2.53 21.27
C PHE A 180 -3.94 -2.30 22.18
N ILE A 181 -5.13 -2.00 21.64
CA ILE A 181 -6.30 -1.70 22.49
C ILE A 181 -6.84 -2.96 23.17
N PRO A 182 -7.16 -4.07 22.48
CA PRO A 182 -7.69 -5.26 23.15
C PRO A 182 -6.68 -5.89 24.12
N GLU A 183 -5.39 -5.87 23.77
CA GLU A 183 -4.34 -6.38 24.65
C GLU A 183 -4.21 -5.53 25.92
N PHE A 184 -4.18 -4.20 25.81
CA PHE A 184 -4.16 -3.31 26.98
C PHE A 184 -5.41 -3.49 27.86
N LEU A 185 -6.60 -3.53 27.24
CA LEU A 185 -7.87 -3.78 27.94
C LEU A 185 -7.94 -5.16 28.61
N THR A 186 -7.24 -6.16 28.06
CA THR A 186 -7.11 -7.49 28.66
C THR A 186 -6.16 -7.49 29.86
N LYS A 187 -5.05 -6.76 29.78
CA LYS A 187 -4.09 -6.64 30.90
C LYS A 187 -4.66 -5.92 32.12
N ILE A 188 -5.59 -4.97 31.92
CA ILE A 188 -6.33 -4.32 33.02
C ILE A 188 -7.60 -5.10 33.46
N GLY A 189 -7.89 -6.25 32.85
CA GLY A 189 -9.01 -7.12 33.23
C GLY A 189 -10.41 -6.65 32.80
N ILE A 190 -10.52 -5.72 31.84
CA ILE A 190 -11.82 -5.31 31.26
C ILE A 190 -12.25 -6.30 30.17
N LEU A 191 -11.30 -6.81 29.38
CA LEU A 191 -11.53 -7.83 28.35
C LEU A 191 -10.78 -9.13 28.68
N ASN A 192 -11.13 -10.19 27.98
CA ASN A 192 -10.48 -11.49 28.03
C ASN A 192 -10.09 -11.97 26.61
N THR A 193 -9.68 -11.04 25.74
CA THR A 193 -9.32 -11.38 24.36
C THR A 193 -7.98 -12.12 24.31
N PRO A 194 -7.83 -13.11 23.41
CA PRO A 194 -6.57 -13.84 23.21
C PRO A 194 -5.46 -12.92 22.68
N SER A 195 -4.22 -13.40 22.68
CA SER A 195 -3.12 -12.73 21.98
C SER A 195 -3.48 -12.51 20.51
N TRP A 196 -3.24 -11.30 20.01
CA TRP A 196 -3.52 -10.93 18.62
C TRP A 196 -2.79 -11.84 17.61
N TYR A 197 -1.62 -12.36 17.97
CA TYR A 197 -0.79 -13.20 17.10
C TYR A 197 -1.39 -14.59 16.89
N SER A 198 -1.91 -15.22 17.97
CA SER A 198 -2.53 -16.55 17.93
C SER A 198 -4.03 -16.50 17.62
N ALA A 199 -4.62 -15.31 17.42
CA ALA A 199 -6.05 -15.16 17.19
C ALA A 199 -6.54 -15.83 15.90
N GLY A 200 -5.66 -16.01 14.90
CA GLY A 200 -5.98 -16.70 13.65
C GLY A 200 -6.06 -18.23 13.75
N GLU A 201 -5.54 -18.82 14.83
CA GLU A 201 -5.50 -20.28 15.06
C GLU A 201 -6.73 -20.80 15.82
N LEU A 202 -7.61 -19.90 16.27
CA LEU A 202 -8.78 -20.23 17.08
C LEU A 202 -9.96 -20.66 16.21
N ASP A 203 -10.78 -21.58 16.74
CA ASP A 203 -12.04 -21.96 16.11
C ASP A 203 -13.09 -20.86 16.27
N TYR A 204 -13.67 -20.46 15.14
CA TYR A 204 -14.79 -19.51 15.06
C TYR A 204 -16.11 -20.25 14.79
N PHE A 205 -17.20 -19.51 14.59
CA PHE A 205 -18.52 -20.09 14.26
C PHE A 205 -18.55 -20.83 12.90
N THR A 206 -17.54 -20.64 12.06
CA THR A 206 -17.31 -21.31 10.79
C THR A 206 -15.79 -21.43 10.57
N ASP A 207 -15.38 -22.27 9.64
CA ASP A 207 -14.00 -22.41 9.21
C ASP A 207 -13.38 -21.09 8.71
N THR A 208 -12.09 -20.88 9.02
CA THR A 208 -11.34 -19.68 8.63
C THR A 208 -11.24 -19.52 7.12
N THR A 209 -11.28 -20.61 6.34
CA THR A 209 -11.32 -20.57 4.88
C THR A 209 -12.59 -19.94 4.32
N THR A 210 -13.77 -20.22 4.89
CA THR A 210 -15.04 -19.57 4.52
C THR A 210 -15.03 -18.09 4.88
N LEU A 211 -14.52 -17.72 6.06
CA LEU A 211 -14.35 -16.31 6.45
C LEU A 211 -13.46 -15.57 5.43
N PHE A 212 -12.32 -16.15 5.05
CA PHE A 212 -11.40 -15.60 4.06
C PHE A 212 -12.03 -15.45 2.66
N ILE A 213 -12.85 -16.42 2.21
CA ILE A 213 -13.56 -16.32 0.92
C ILE A 213 -14.58 -15.16 0.95
N ILE A 214 -15.31 -14.99 2.06
CA ILE A 214 -16.26 -13.88 2.22
C ILE A 214 -15.51 -12.54 2.23
N GLU A 215 -14.38 -12.46 2.94
CA GLU A 215 -13.50 -11.29 2.96
C GLU A 215 -13.01 -10.94 1.55
N LEU A 216 -12.47 -11.91 0.79
CA LEU A 216 -12.00 -11.70 -0.58
C LEU A 216 -13.10 -11.17 -1.52
N ILE A 217 -14.36 -11.62 -1.36
CA ILE A 217 -15.47 -11.12 -2.17
C ILE A 217 -15.83 -9.68 -1.81
N LEU A 218 -15.95 -9.37 -0.51
CA LEU A 218 -16.37 -8.05 -0.03
C LEU A 218 -15.29 -6.99 -0.23
N ILE A 219 -14.06 -7.29 0.20
CA ILE A 219 -12.90 -6.42 0.01
C ILE A 219 -12.53 -6.34 -1.48
N GLY A 220 -12.61 -7.44 -2.22
CA GLY A 220 -12.38 -7.45 -3.67
C GLY A 220 -13.33 -6.55 -4.45
N TRP A 221 -14.60 -6.44 -4.05
CA TRP A 221 -15.53 -5.46 -4.62
C TRP A 221 -15.16 -4.02 -4.28
N ALA A 222 -14.84 -3.74 -3.02
CA ALA A 222 -14.44 -2.40 -2.57
C ALA A 222 -13.15 -1.93 -3.25
N GLU A 223 -12.12 -2.78 -3.25
CA GLU A 223 -10.83 -2.54 -3.89
C GLU A 223 -10.96 -2.48 -5.41
N GLY A 224 -11.82 -3.30 -6.04
CA GLY A 224 -12.11 -3.22 -7.47
C GLY A 224 -12.69 -1.87 -7.88
N ARG A 225 -13.57 -1.27 -7.06
CA ARG A 225 -14.07 0.10 -7.28
C ARG A 225 -12.99 1.16 -7.01
N ARG A 226 -12.17 1.00 -5.96
CA ARG A 226 -11.05 1.91 -5.66
C ARG A 226 -10.01 1.91 -6.80
N TRP A 227 -9.69 0.74 -7.33
CA TRP A 227 -8.79 0.55 -8.46
C TRP A 227 -9.31 1.24 -9.73
N ALA A 228 -10.62 1.13 -10.01
CA ALA A 228 -11.25 1.83 -11.12
C ALA A 228 -11.18 3.38 -10.96
N ASP A 229 -11.29 3.91 -9.74
CA ASP A 229 -11.08 5.35 -9.49
C ASP A 229 -9.63 5.79 -9.73
N ILE A 230 -8.64 4.98 -9.34
CA ILE A 230 -7.22 5.29 -9.54
C ILE A 230 -6.86 5.37 -11.04
N ILE A 231 -7.37 4.42 -11.84
CA ILE A 231 -7.16 4.43 -13.30
C ILE A 231 -7.99 5.53 -13.97
N LYS A 232 -9.25 5.70 -13.57
CA LYS A 232 -10.17 6.66 -14.19
C LYS A 232 -10.97 7.42 -13.11
N PRO A 233 -10.42 8.54 -12.61
CA PRO A 233 -11.03 9.30 -11.53
C PRO A 233 -12.48 9.68 -11.82
N GLY A 234 -13.34 9.45 -10.82
CA GLY A 234 -14.76 9.81 -10.87
C GLY A 234 -15.67 8.83 -11.63
N CYS A 235 -15.13 7.75 -12.23
CA CYS A 235 -15.99 6.76 -12.90
C CYS A 235 -16.84 5.90 -11.94
N VAL A 236 -16.51 5.88 -10.65
CA VAL A 236 -17.20 5.10 -9.60
C VAL A 236 -17.99 5.95 -8.60
N ASN A 237 -18.12 7.27 -8.83
CA ASN A 237 -18.77 8.19 -7.89
C ASN A 237 -20.29 8.02 -7.79
N THR A 238 -20.91 7.22 -8.65
CA THR A 238 -22.33 6.84 -8.58
C THR A 238 -22.50 5.41 -8.06
N ASP A 239 -23.40 5.26 -7.10
CA ASP A 239 -23.93 3.96 -6.68
C ASP A 239 -24.60 3.24 -7.88
N PRO A 240 -24.24 1.98 -8.19
CA PRO A 240 -24.79 1.25 -9.34
C PRO A 240 -26.25 0.84 -9.17
N ILE A 241 -26.79 0.82 -7.94
CA ILE A 241 -28.18 0.43 -7.65
C ILE A 241 -29.04 1.69 -7.46
N PHE A 242 -28.54 2.70 -6.75
CA PHE A 242 -29.29 3.92 -6.44
C PHE A 242 -28.58 5.19 -6.95
N PRO A 243 -28.80 5.64 -8.20
CA PRO A 243 -28.10 6.77 -8.82
C PRO A 243 -28.21 8.14 -8.11
N ASN A 244 -29.11 8.24 -7.12
CA ASN A 244 -29.25 9.42 -6.25
C ASN A 244 -28.10 9.50 -5.22
N ASN A 245 -27.55 8.36 -4.81
CA ASN A 245 -26.41 8.28 -3.89
C ASN A 245 -25.12 8.53 -4.68
N LYS A 246 -24.38 9.57 -4.29
CA LYS A 246 -23.14 9.99 -4.96
C LYS A 246 -22.04 10.32 -3.96
N LEU A 247 -20.81 10.04 -4.37
CA LEU A 247 -19.60 10.45 -3.68
C LEU A 247 -19.27 11.90 -4.04
N THR A 248 -18.80 12.67 -3.05
CA THR A 248 -18.47 14.11 -3.20
C THR A 248 -16.97 14.39 -3.30
N GLY A 249 -16.13 13.36 -3.21
CA GLY A 249 -14.67 13.49 -3.31
C GLY A 249 -14.22 14.06 -4.65
N THR A 250 -13.33 15.05 -4.59
CA THR A 250 -12.64 15.64 -5.75
C THR A 250 -11.33 14.94 -6.07
N ASP A 251 -10.66 14.40 -5.05
CA ASP A 251 -9.30 13.91 -5.12
C ASP A 251 -9.26 12.40 -4.89
N VAL A 252 -8.55 11.67 -5.77
CA VAL A 252 -8.37 10.22 -5.66
C VAL A 252 -7.79 9.85 -4.30
N GLY A 253 -8.37 8.83 -3.66
CA GLY A 253 -8.01 8.40 -2.30
C GLY A 253 -8.82 9.08 -1.17
N TYR A 254 -9.62 10.10 -1.49
CA TYR A 254 -10.50 10.81 -0.56
C TYR A 254 -11.95 10.82 -1.09
N PRO A 255 -12.66 9.67 -1.02
CA PRO A 255 -13.95 9.49 -1.69
C PRO A 255 -15.07 10.41 -1.17
N GLY A 256 -15.02 10.82 0.10
CA GLY A 256 -16.03 11.69 0.70
C GLY A 256 -17.46 11.11 0.61
N GLY A 257 -18.44 11.97 0.43
CA GLY A 257 -19.86 11.60 0.45
C GLY A 257 -20.33 11.09 1.81
N LEU A 258 -21.63 10.80 1.91
CA LEU A 258 -22.28 10.44 3.19
C LEU A 258 -21.70 9.18 3.86
N TRP A 259 -21.14 8.26 3.07
CA TRP A 259 -20.60 6.98 3.57
C TRP A 259 -19.20 7.08 4.17
N PHE A 260 -18.32 7.91 3.59
CA PHE A 260 -16.91 8.01 4.03
C PHE A 260 -16.60 9.34 4.76
N ASP A 261 -17.46 10.35 4.63
CA ASP A 261 -17.37 11.62 5.35
C ASP A 261 -18.77 12.12 5.79
N PRO A 262 -19.46 11.39 6.70
CA PRO A 262 -20.78 11.78 7.20
C PRO A 262 -20.77 13.12 7.98
N LEU A 263 -19.60 13.57 8.45
CA LEU A 263 -19.43 14.82 9.19
C LEU A 263 -19.02 16.00 8.30
N GLY A 264 -18.71 15.77 7.01
CA GLY A 264 -18.28 16.80 6.06
C GLY A 264 -16.90 17.40 6.35
N TRP A 265 -16.03 16.72 7.10
CA TRP A 265 -14.73 17.26 7.53
C TRP A 265 -13.66 17.19 6.44
N GLY A 266 -13.84 16.35 5.42
CA GLY A 266 -12.98 16.26 4.25
C GLY A 266 -13.22 17.35 3.20
N SER A 267 -14.30 18.13 3.34
CA SER A 267 -14.67 19.23 2.42
C SER A 267 -14.52 20.59 3.10
N GLY A 268 -13.54 21.40 2.69
CA GLY A 268 -13.24 22.68 3.33
C GLY A 268 -12.07 23.43 2.70
N SER A 269 -11.50 24.38 3.44
CA SER A 269 -10.32 25.17 3.01
C SER A 269 -9.12 24.26 2.68
N PRO A 270 -8.37 24.49 1.58
CA PRO A 270 -7.23 23.66 1.18
C PRO A 270 -6.17 23.48 2.26
N GLU A 271 -5.92 24.52 3.07
CA GLU A 271 -4.96 24.50 4.19
C GLU A 271 -5.36 23.48 5.26
N LYS A 272 -6.60 23.56 5.75
CA LYS A 272 -7.17 22.58 6.72
C LYS A 272 -7.17 21.15 6.16
N ILE A 273 -7.51 20.98 4.87
CA ILE A 273 -7.44 19.66 4.21
C ILE A 273 -6.00 19.15 4.21
N LYS A 274 -5.01 19.98 3.83
CA LYS A 274 -3.60 19.61 3.83
C LYS A 274 -3.09 19.28 5.24
N GLU A 275 -3.53 20.01 6.26
CA GLU A 275 -3.21 19.73 7.66
C GLU A 275 -3.78 18.39 8.13
N LEU A 276 -5.07 18.12 7.87
CA LEU A 276 -5.74 16.87 8.24
C LEU A 276 -5.12 15.66 7.52
N ARG A 277 -4.87 15.77 6.21
CA ARG A 277 -4.17 14.73 5.43
C ARG A 277 -2.74 14.50 5.92
N THR A 278 -2.04 15.56 6.34
CA THR A 278 -0.70 15.43 6.93
C THR A 278 -0.74 14.75 8.30
N LYS A 279 -1.79 14.99 9.11
CA LYS A 279 -2.03 14.26 10.37
C LYS A 279 -2.33 12.78 10.11
N GLU A 280 -3.16 12.47 9.12
CA GLU A 280 -3.48 11.10 8.69
C GLU A 280 -2.22 10.33 8.28
N ILE A 281 -1.41 10.86 7.36
CA ILE A 281 -0.17 10.21 6.90
C ILE A 281 0.85 10.07 8.03
N LYS A 282 0.99 11.05 8.94
CA LYS A 282 1.91 10.94 10.09
C LYS A 282 1.50 9.83 11.06
N ASN A 283 0.22 9.76 11.42
CA ASN A 283 -0.30 8.69 12.27
C ASN A 283 -0.21 7.32 11.57
N GLY A 284 -0.44 7.28 10.26
CA GLY A 284 -0.27 6.08 9.44
C GLY A 284 1.17 5.57 9.38
N ARG A 285 2.15 6.44 9.14
CA ARG A 285 3.59 6.10 9.19
C ARG A 285 4.00 5.57 10.56
N LEU A 286 3.54 6.21 11.64
CA LEU A 286 3.77 5.72 13.00
C LEU A 286 3.12 4.34 13.22
N ALA A 287 1.88 4.14 12.75
CA ALA A 287 1.16 2.88 12.90
C ALA A 287 1.79 1.73 12.11
N MET A 288 2.30 1.98 10.90
CA MET A 288 3.06 0.97 10.12
C MET A 288 4.29 0.49 10.90
N LEU A 289 5.06 1.41 11.48
CA LEU A 289 6.19 1.07 12.34
C LEU A 289 5.76 0.35 13.62
N ALA A 290 4.62 0.71 14.21
CA ALA A 290 4.10 0.10 15.43
C ALA A 290 3.61 -1.34 15.20
N VAL A 291 2.91 -1.64 14.10
CA VAL A 291 2.47 -3.01 13.75
C VAL A 291 3.68 -3.90 13.46
N ILE A 292 4.64 -3.41 12.67
CA ILE A 292 5.90 -4.14 12.40
C ILE A 292 6.69 -4.35 13.71
N GLY A 293 6.73 -3.33 14.57
CA GLY A 293 7.34 -3.40 15.90
C GLY A 293 6.71 -4.48 16.78
N ALA A 294 5.38 -4.51 16.89
CA ALA A 294 4.65 -5.53 17.66
C ALA A 294 4.90 -6.94 17.13
N TRP A 295 4.97 -7.13 15.81
CA TRP A 295 5.24 -8.43 15.20
C TRP A 295 6.67 -8.92 15.52
N PHE A 296 7.70 -8.09 15.30
CA PHE A 296 9.07 -8.47 15.67
C PHE A 296 9.21 -8.66 17.19
N GLN A 297 8.60 -7.80 18.01
CA GLN A 297 8.59 -7.96 19.47
C GLN A 297 8.01 -9.32 19.86
N HIS A 298 6.89 -9.75 19.28
CA HIS A 298 6.30 -11.04 19.60
C HIS A 298 7.21 -12.21 19.19
N ILE A 299 7.80 -12.16 17.99
CA ILE A 299 8.76 -13.18 17.50
C ILE A 299 9.95 -13.33 18.45
N TYR A 300 10.52 -12.23 18.92
CA TYR A 300 11.73 -12.25 19.75
C TYR A 300 11.45 -12.55 21.23
N THR A 301 10.35 -12.02 21.78
CA THR A 301 10.07 -12.07 23.23
C THR A 301 9.09 -13.16 23.64
N GLY A 302 8.31 -13.71 22.70
CA GLY A 302 7.23 -14.66 22.98
C GLY A 302 6.03 -14.08 23.75
N THR A 303 6.01 -12.78 24.03
CA THR A 303 4.96 -12.11 24.82
C THR A 303 4.29 -10.97 24.04
N GLY A 304 3.22 -10.40 24.60
CA GLY A 304 2.48 -9.32 23.94
C GLY A 304 3.25 -7.98 23.99
N PRO A 305 3.07 -7.06 23.03
CA PRO A 305 3.62 -5.71 23.07
C PRO A 305 3.38 -4.94 24.39
N ILE A 306 2.26 -5.16 25.08
CA ILE A 306 1.96 -4.49 26.36
C ILE A 306 2.79 -5.08 27.51
N ASP A 307 3.06 -6.39 27.51
CA ASP A 307 3.99 -7.00 28.47
C ASP A 307 5.42 -6.47 28.25
N ASN A 308 5.83 -6.37 26.99
CA ASN A 308 7.13 -5.80 26.61
C ASN A 308 7.26 -4.32 27.02
N LEU A 309 6.18 -3.54 26.90
CA LEU A 309 6.14 -2.17 27.40
C LEU A 309 6.32 -2.12 28.92
N PHE A 310 5.61 -2.94 29.69
CA PHE A 310 5.76 -2.95 31.15
C PHE A 310 7.13 -3.48 31.61
N ALA A 311 7.69 -4.49 30.93
CA ALA A 311 9.04 -4.98 31.20
C ALA A 311 10.10 -3.89 30.97
N HIS A 312 10.01 -3.17 29.84
CA HIS A 312 10.91 -2.08 29.53
C HIS A 312 10.74 -0.87 30.48
N LEU A 313 9.51 -0.57 30.92
CA LEU A 313 9.27 0.50 31.90
C LEU A 313 9.75 0.14 33.32
N ALA A 314 9.79 -1.15 33.67
CA ALA A 314 10.30 -1.61 34.97
C ALA A 314 11.83 -1.53 35.07
N ASP A 315 12.55 -1.84 33.98
CA ASP A 315 14.00 -1.68 33.89
C ASP A 315 14.45 -1.29 32.47
N PRO A 316 14.44 0.02 32.12
CA PRO A 316 14.80 0.46 30.77
C PRO A 316 16.30 0.31 30.46
N GLY A 317 17.14 0.07 31.47
CA GLY A 317 18.57 -0.13 31.30
C GLY A 317 18.91 -1.55 30.82
N HIS A 318 18.21 -2.55 31.36
CA HIS A 318 18.50 -3.96 31.05
C HIS A 318 17.42 -4.62 30.18
N ALA A 319 16.12 -4.36 30.41
CA ALA A 319 15.01 -4.97 29.67
C ALA A 319 14.84 -4.31 28.28
N THR A 320 15.81 -4.59 27.41
CA THR A 320 15.91 -4.08 26.04
C THR A 320 16.07 -5.23 25.05
N ILE A 321 16.22 -4.92 23.76
CA ILE A 321 16.58 -5.89 22.72
C ILE A 321 17.78 -6.79 23.13
N PHE A 322 18.75 -6.24 23.86
CA PHE A 322 19.94 -6.97 24.29
C PHE A 322 19.65 -8.06 25.33
N ALA A 323 18.64 -7.90 26.19
CA ALA A 323 18.24 -8.96 27.12
C ALA A 323 17.76 -10.21 26.37
N VAL A 324 17.08 -10.04 25.25
CA VAL A 324 16.58 -11.15 24.43
C VAL A 324 17.73 -11.83 23.69
N PHE A 325 18.58 -11.07 22.99
CA PHE A 325 19.68 -11.64 22.20
C PHE A 325 20.79 -12.28 23.04
N TYR A 326 21.09 -11.75 24.24
CA TYR A 326 22.11 -12.35 25.12
C TYR A 326 21.56 -13.33 26.15
N GLY A 327 20.30 -13.18 26.59
CA GLY A 327 19.64 -14.12 27.52
C GLY A 327 19.28 -15.46 26.89
N THR A 328 18.98 -15.51 25.59
CA THR A 328 18.61 -16.75 24.89
C THR A 328 19.76 -17.76 24.70
N SER A 329 21.02 -17.31 24.89
CA SER A 329 22.23 -18.13 24.75
C SER A 329 22.33 -19.32 25.72
N SER A 330 21.50 -19.36 26.77
CA SER A 330 21.52 -20.42 27.79
C SER A 330 20.27 -21.32 27.80
N SER A 331 19.31 -21.16 26.88
CA SER A 331 18.05 -21.94 26.93
C SER A 331 17.43 -22.34 25.59
N SER A 332 17.78 -21.70 24.46
CA SER A 332 17.03 -21.91 23.20
C SER A 332 17.60 -22.99 22.27
N LEU A 333 18.70 -23.67 22.65
CA LEU A 333 19.41 -24.63 21.79
C LEU A 333 19.02 -26.11 22.04
N LEU A 334 17.95 -26.37 22.80
CA LEU A 334 17.51 -27.73 23.19
C LEU A 334 16.04 -28.06 22.87
N VAL A 335 15.32 -27.21 22.13
CA VAL A 335 13.88 -27.42 21.79
C VAL A 335 13.63 -27.60 20.27
N TYR A 336 14.67 -27.51 19.45
CA TYR A 336 14.58 -27.68 17.98
C TYR A 336 15.71 -28.56 17.40
N ILE A 337 15.94 -29.73 18.02
CA ILE A 337 16.59 -30.90 17.41
C ILE A 337 15.80 -32.16 17.80
#